data_AF-A0A8J6Q473-F1
#
_entry.id   AF-A0A8J6Q473-F1
#
_cell.length_a   1.000
_cell.length_b   1.000
_cell.length_c   1.000
_cell.angle_alpha   90.00
_cell.angle_beta   90.00
_cell.angle_gamma   90.00
#
_symmetry.space_group_name_H-M   'P 1'
#
loop_
_entity.id
_entity.type
_entity.pdbx_description
1 polymer ?
#
loop_
_entity_poly.entity_id
_entity_poly.type
_entity_poly.pdbx_seq_one_letter_code
_entity_poly.pdbx_strand_id
1 'polypeptide(L)'
;MDLLKDLYFNSDNKTPIYLQIANCILDNVKNGNIKNDAQLPSINVFSKEYKVSRDTVEKAYKVLKSRDIVVGTKGLGSFIKVNNQDVSKVKVLFLINKVSPYKLEVYNAFIKTLGEDYHIDFEIYHCNELLFLSLIEKNLNKYNYYVIMPHFKQLSSEDFNFKRKSKKLLEKIPRSNIILLDNNDMNIDGDIIEIFQDFENDIFNTLTDGLNEIKNYKRLNLIITEADTFPYLQKISKGFIKFCNEFSFDFKILNQIDENTNLNSWDLFIVIEDEDLVTLLDLLSDKKELVLGKNLGVISYNETPFKRLLDIAVISTDFKHMGETAAHMILNKLRGKIKNPFTLIKRNSI
;
A
#
# COMPACT_ATOMS: atom_id res chain seq x y z
N MET A 1 -26.16 -25.58 -28.57
CA MET A 1 -25.58 -24.68 -27.56
C MET A 1 -24.21 -25.22 -27.25
N ASP A 2 -23.19 -24.67 -27.92
CA ASP A 2 -21.79 -25.13 -27.87
C ASP A 2 -20.94 -24.16 -27.02
N LEU A 3 -21.54 -23.46 -26.04
CA LEU A 3 -20.89 -22.33 -25.37
C LEU A 3 -19.68 -22.72 -24.50
N LEU A 4 -19.53 -24.00 -24.13
CA LEU A 4 -18.59 -24.45 -23.09
C LEU A 4 -18.09 -25.89 -23.37
N LYS A 5 -17.61 -26.18 -24.60
CA LYS A 5 -17.00 -27.49 -24.89
C LYS A 5 -15.75 -27.72 -24.02
N ASP A 6 -15.64 -28.94 -23.48
CA ASP A 6 -14.47 -29.49 -22.78
C ASP A 6 -14.05 -28.82 -21.46
N LEU A 7 -15.02 -28.51 -20.59
CA LEU A 7 -14.71 -28.04 -19.23
C LEU A 7 -14.49 -29.19 -18.25
N TYR A 8 -13.26 -29.28 -17.74
CA TYR A 8 -12.88 -30.20 -16.67
C TYR A 8 -12.61 -29.42 -15.37
N PHE A 9 -13.35 -29.71 -14.32
CA PHE A 9 -13.19 -29.08 -13.01
C PHE A 9 -12.53 -30.05 -12.04
N ASN A 10 -11.39 -29.68 -11.48
CA ASN A 10 -10.60 -30.57 -10.62
C ASN A 10 -10.88 -30.28 -9.14
N SER A 11 -11.38 -31.28 -8.41
CA SER A 11 -11.63 -31.21 -6.96
C SER A 11 -10.37 -31.12 -6.11
N ASP A 12 -9.22 -31.58 -6.63
CA ASP A 12 -7.94 -31.64 -5.91
C ASP A 12 -7.12 -30.34 -6.06
N ASN A 13 -7.64 -29.38 -6.83
CA ASN A 13 -7.01 -28.07 -6.98
C ASN A 13 -7.27 -27.20 -5.73
N LYS A 14 -6.29 -26.38 -5.34
CA LYS A 14 -6.41 -25.40 -4.23
C LYS A 14 -7.55 -24.39 -4.44
N THR A 15 -7.99 -24.18 -5.68
CA THR A 15 -9.13 -23.29 -5.99
C THR A 15 -10.47 -24.04 -5.91
N PRO A 16 -11.43 -23.59 -5.09
CA PRO A 16 -12.77 -24.18 -5.03
C PRO A 16 -13.48 -24.29 -6.39
N ILE A 17 -14.23 -25.37 -6.62
CA ILE A 17 -14.89 -25.68 -7.91
C ILE A 17 -15.80 -24.53 -8.38
N TYR A 18 -16.56 -23.90 -7.49
CA TYR A 18 -17.44 -22.77 -7.88
C TYR A 18 -16.65 -21.57 -8.42
N LEU A 19 -15.41 -21.34 -7.95
CA LEU A 19 -14.52 -20.30 -8.48
C LEU A 19 -13.91 -20.73 -9.81
N GLN A 20 -13.59 -22.01 -10.00
CA GLN A 20 -13.13 -22.53 -11.29
C GLN A 20 -14.21 -22.30 -12.37
N ILE A 21 -15.48 -22.60 -12.07
CA ILE A 21 -16.61 -22.33 -12.96
C ILE A 21 -16.74 -20.84 -13.28
N ALA A 22 -16.72 -19.99 -12.27
CA ALA A 22 -16.85 -18.54 -12.45
C ALA A 22 -15.70 -17.97 -13.30
N ASN A 23 -14.46 -18.39 -13.05
CA ASN A 23 -13.30 -17.94 -13.82
C ASN A 23 -13.35 -18.46 -15.26
N CYS A 24 -13.76 -19.70 -15.47
CA CYS A 24 -13.89 -20.26 -16.81
C CYS A 24 -14.92 -19.52 -17.67
N ILE A 25 -16.09 -19.20 -17.10
CA ILE A 25 -17.11 -18.41 -17.79
C ILE A 25 -16.56 -17.02 -18.12
N LEU A 26 -15.86 -16.38 -17.16
CA LEU A 26 -15.19 -15.09 -17.36
C LEU A 26 -14.18 -15.14 -18.53
N ASP A 27 -13.32 -16.16 -18.57
CA ASP A 27 -12.29 -16.29 -19.59
C ASP A 27 -12.89 -16.49 -20.99
N ASN A 28 -13.99 -17.25 -21.09
CA ASN A 28 -14.72 -17.41 -22.35
C ASN A 28 -15.43 -16.12 -22.81
N VAL A 29 -15.92 -15.31 -21.87
CA VAL A 29 -16.43 -13.97 -22.18
C VAL A 29 -15.29 -13.06 -22.67
N LYS A 30 -14.13 -13.07 -22.00
CA LYS A 30 -12.95 -12.28 -22.38
C LYS A 30 -12.40 -12.65 -23.76
N ASN A 31 -12.36 -13.93 -24.08
CA ASN A 31 -11.88 -14.43 -25.37
C ASN A 31 -12.91 -14.23 -26.51
N GLY A 32 -14.09 -13.68 -26.22
CA GLY A 32 -15.15 -13.46 -27.21
C GLY A 32 -15.95 -14.71 -27.59
N ASN A 33 -15.71 -15.85 -26.92
CA ASN A 33 -16.46 -17.09 -27.14
C ASN A 33 -17.91 -16.96 -26.66
N ILE A 34 -18.14 -16.16 -25.62
CA ILE A 34 -19.47 -15.84 -25.08
C ILE A 34 -19.72 -14.36 -25.31
N LYS A 35 -20.73 -14.05 -26.13
CA LYS A 35 -21.10 -12.67 -26.47
C LYS A 35 -21.86 -12.00 -25.33
N ASN A 36 -21.86 -10.67 -25.34
CA ASN A 36 -22.75 -9.88 -24.51
C ASN A 36 -24.22 -10.27 -24.78
N ASP A 37 -25.06 -10.18 -23.75
CA ASP A 37 -26.47 -10.62 -23.75
C ASP A 37 -26.68 -12.13 -24.01
N ALA A 38 -25.62 -12.93 -24.09
CA ALA A 38 -25.76 -14.38 -24.19
C ALA A 38 -26.41 -14.96 -22.94
N GLN A 39 -27.38 -15.85 -23.13
CA GLN A 39 -28.05 -16.55 -22.05
C GLN A 39 -27.15 -17.66 -21.52
N LEU A 40 -26.87 -17.63 -20.22
CA LEU A 40 -26.22 -18.74 -19.54
C LEU A 40 -27.22 -19.89 -19.33
N PRO A 41 -26.75 -21.15 -19.37
CA PRO A 41 -27.59 -22.29 -19.05
C PRO A 41 -28.16 -22.17 -17.63
N SER A 42 -29.35 -22.72 -17.42
CA SER A 42 -29.91 -22.78 -16.07
C SER A 42 -29.03 -23.61 -15.14
N ILE A 43 -29.14 -23.40 -13.83
CA ILE A 43 -28.42 -24.18 -12.81
C ILE A 43 -28.61 -25.69 -13.03
N ASN A 44 -29.81 -26.11 -13.42
CA ASN A 44 -30.14 -27.52 -13.64
C ASN A 44 -29.47 -28.07 -14.90
N VAL A 45 -29.44 -27.28 -15.97
CA VAL A 45 -28.81 -27.66 -17.23
C VAL A 45 -27.30 -27.77 -17.03
N PHE A 46 -26.67 -26.75 -16.44
CA PHE A 46 -25.23 -26.74 -16.18
C PHE A 46 -24.83 -27.89 -15.24
N SER A 47 -25.58 -28.11 -14.17
CA SER A 47 -25.33 -29.20 -13.21
C SER A 47 -25.36 -30.57 -13.89
N LYS A 48 -26.32 -30.81 -14.79
CA LYS A 48 -26.47 -32.07 -15.52
C LYS A 48 -25.38 -32.27 -16.56
N GLU A 49 -25.04 -31.21 -17.30
CA GLU A 49 -24.10 -31.25 -18.42
C GLU A 49 -22.65 -31.46 -17.94
N TYR A 50 -22.23 -30.73 -16.90
CA TYR A 50 -20.86 -30.77 -16.37
C TYR A 50 -20.69 -31.66 -15.13
N LYS A 51 -21.74 -32.38 -14.72
CA LYS A 51 -21.76 -33.27 -13.54
C LYS A 51 -21.28 -32.59 -12.24
N VAL A 52 -21.66 -31.31 -12.06
CA VAL A 52 -21.35 -30.54 -10.85
C VAL A 52 -22.61 -30.38 -9.98
N SER A 53 -22.47 -30.33 -8.64
CA SER A 53 -23.62 -30.11 -7.76
C SER A 53 -24.31 -28.76 -8.00
N ARG A 54 -25.64 -28.72 -7.85
CA ARG A 54 -26.47 -27.53 -8.07
C ARG A 54 -26.02 -26.34 -7.21
N ASP A 55 -25.71 -26.59 -5.94
CA ASP A 55 -25.23 -25.57 -5.00
C ASP A 55 -23.91 -24.92 -5.45
N THR A 56 -23.03 -25.69 -6.09
CA THR A 56 -21.75 -25.20 -6.60
C THR A 56 -21.95 -24.28 -7.80
N VAL A 57 -22.87 -24.64 -8.71
CA VAL A 57 -23.24 -23.79 -9.85
C VAL A 57 -23.93 -22.52 -9.35
N GLU A 58 -24.81 -22.62 -8.36
CA GLU A 58 -25.46 -21.45 -7.76
C GLU A 58 -24.45 -20.50 -7.12
N LYS A 59 -23.47 -21.02 -6.37
CA LYS A 59 -22.37 -20.22 -5.82
C LYS A 59 -21.55 -19.55 -6.93
N ALA A 60 -21.25 -20.26 -8.02
CA ALA A 60 -20.53 -19.69 -9.15
C ALA A 60 -21.30 -18.53 -9.80
N TYR A 61 -22.62 -18.69 -9.99
CA TYR A 61 -23.46 -17.64 -10.58
C TYR A 61 -23.63 -16.46 -9.63
N LYS A 62 -23.70 -16.69 -8.32
CA LYS A 62 -23.65 -15.62 -7.31
C LYS A 62 -22.34 -14.83 -7.39
N VAL A 63 -21.20 -15.50 -7.57
CA VAL A 63 -19.90 -14.83 -7.78
C VAL A 63 -19.93 -13.98 -9.06
N LEU A 64 -20.38 -14.54 -10.18
CA LEU A 64 -20.47 -13.82 -11.45
C LEU A 64 -21.40 -12.60 -11.36
N LYS A 65 -22.53 -12.73 -10.65
CA LYS A 65 -23.45 -11.63 -10.37
C LYS A 65 -22.83 -10.57 -9.48
N SER A 66 -22.07 -10.97 -8.44
CA SER A 66 -21.37 -10.03 -7.55
C SER A 66 -20.22 -9.27 -8.23
N ARG A 67 -19.75 -9.77 -9.38
CA ARG A 67 -18.74 -9.16 -10.24
C ARG A 67 -19.34 -8.34 -11.39
N ASP A 68 -20.67 -8.19 -11.44
CA ASP A 68 -21.43 -7.52 -12.50
C ASP A 68 -21.26 -8.12 -13.91
N ILE A 69 -20.89 -9.41 -14.00
CA ILE A 69 -20.74 -10.13 -15.28
C ILE A 69 -22.08 -10.74 -15.73
N VAL A 70 -22.95 -11.05 -14.77
CA VAL A 70 -24.23 -11.74 -15.01
C VAL A 70 -25.37 -10.96 -14.39
N VAL A 71 -26.43 -10.74 -15.16
CA VAL A 71 -27.70 -10.21 -14.67
C VAL A 71 -28.76 -11.30 -14.74
N GLY A 72 -29.48 -11.46 -13.63
CA GLY A 72 -30.64 -12.35 -13.57
C GLY A 72 -31.92 -11.57 -13.87
N THR A 73 -32.63 -11.97 -14.92
CA THR A 73 -33.95 -11.40 -15.26
C THR A 73 -35.03 -12.37 -14.82
N LYS A 74 -35.96 -11.91 -13.98
CA LYS A 74 -37.03 -12.74 -13.42
C LYS A 74 -37.86 -13.36 -14.55
N GLY A 75 -37.92 -14.69 -14.60
CA GLY A 75 -38.66 -15.45 -15.63
C GLY A 75 -37.91 -15.69 -16.95
N LEU A 76 -36.76 -15.04 -17.19
CA LEU A 76 -36.02 -15.14 -18.46
C LEU A 76 -34.63 -15.80 -18.32
N GLY A 77 -34.12 -15.95 -17.09
CA GLY A 77 -32.85 -16.64 -16.82
C GLY A 77 -31.71 -15.69 -16.50
N SER A 78 -30.48 -16.18 -16.64
CA SER A 78 -29.25 -15.41 -16.36
C SER A 78 -28.58 -15.05 -17.68
N PHE A 79 -28.24 -13.78 -17.85
CA PHE A 79 -27.64 -13.24 -19.07
C PHE A 79 -26.29 -12.61 -18.75
N ILE A 80 -25.37 -12.74 -19.69
CA ILE A 80 -24.09 -12.05 -19.64
C ILE A 80 -24.33 -10.56 -19.86
N LYS A 81 -23.98 -9.73 -18.88
CA LYS A 81 -23.98 -8.28 -19.01
C LYS A 81 -22.54 -7.81 -18.94
N VAL A 82 -22.04 -7.38 -20.09
CA VAL A 82 -20.68 -6.94 -20.27
C VAL A 82 -20.76 -5.53 -20.81
N ASN A 83 -20.38 -4.53 -20.01
CA ASN A 83 -19.94 -3.28 -20.60
C ASN A 83 -18.65 -3.63 -21.35
N ASN A 84 -18.70 -3.66 -22.70
CA ASN A 84 -17.59 -4.12 -23.55
C ASN A 84 -16.24 -3.40 -23.29
N GLN A 85 -16.23 -2.30 -22.51
CA GLN A 85 -15.03 -1.58 -22.12
C GLN A 85 -14.49 -1.93 -20.71
N ASP A 86 -15.30 -2.51 -19.81
CA ASP A 86 -14.91 -2.79 -18.42
C ASP A 86 -14.64 -4.27 -18.11
N VAL A 87 -15.12 -5.21 -18.94
CA VAL A 87 -14.98 -6.66 -18.67
C VAL A 87 -13.64 -7.23 -19.10
N SER A 88 -12.92 -6.57 -20.01
CA SER A 88 -11.54 -6.92 -20.33
C SER A 88 -10.56 -6.46 -19.23
N LYS A 89 -10.89 -5.38 -18.50
CA LYS A 89 -9.95 -4.76 -17.58
C LYS A 89 -9.75 -5.58 -16.33
N VAL A 90 -8.49 -5.71 -15.92
CA VAL A 90 -8.12 -6.35 -14.66
C VAL A 90 -8.44 -5.40 -13.51
N LYS A 91 -9.28 -5.84 -12.55
CA LYS A 91 -9.72 -4.99 -11.44
C LYS A 91 -8.72 -5.01 -10.29
N VAL A 92 -8.30 -3.84 -9.84
CA VAL A 92 -7.39 -3.64 -8.71
C VAL A 92 -8.09 -2.81 -7.65
N LEU A 93 -8.05 -3.27 -6.40
CA LEU A 93 -8.40 -2.43 -5.26
C LEU A 93 -7.11 -1.85 -4.68
N PHE A 94 -6.97 -0.53 -4.70
CA PHE A 94 -5.85 0.19 -4.11
C PHE A 94 -6.31 0.83 -2.79
N LEU A 95 -5.84 0.29 -1.68
CA LEU A 95 -6.29 0.62 -0.33
C LEU A 95 -5.15 1.26 0.48
N ILE A 96 -5.33 2.52 0.88
CA ILE A 96 -4.34 3.24 1.69
C ILE A 96 -4.89 3.68 3.05
N ASN A 97 -3.98 3.85 3.99
CA ASN A 97 -4.33 4.26 5.35
C ASN A 97 -4.71 5.75 5.46
N LYS A 98 -4.04 6.67 4.77
CA LYS A 98 -4.33 8.11 4.80
C LYS A 98 -3.72 8.73 3.55
N VAL A 99 -4.42 9.68 2.92
CA VAL A 99 -3.90 10.42 1.77
C VAL A 99 -2.74 11.32 2.20
N SER A 100 -1.67 11.32 1.40
CA SER A 100 -0.53 12.24 1.50
C SER A 100 0.04 12.46 0.09
N PRO A 101 0.79 13.55 -0.16
CA PRO A 101 1.40 13.80 -1.46
C PRO A 101 2.23 12.63 -1.98
N TYR A 102 3.05 12.03 -1.10
CA TYR A 102 3.92 10.92 -1.45
C TYR A 102 3.17 9.60 -1.73
N LYS A 103 2.05 9.32 -1.06
CA LYS A 103 1.22 8.13 -1.39
C LYS A 103 0.46 8.30 -2.70
N LEU A 104 0.04 9.53 -3.00
CA LEU A 104 -0.52 9.84 -4.32
C LEU A 104 0.54 9.69 -5.42
N GLU A 105 1.81 9.98 -5.13
CA GLU A 105 2.91 9.70 -6.07
C GLU A 105 3.04 8.19 -6.35
N VAL A 106 3.02 7.34 -5.32
CA VAL A 106 2.98 5.87 -5.51
C VAL A 106 1.80 5.46 -6.39
N TYR A 107 0.59 5.94 -6.07
CA TYR A 107 -0.62 5.63 -6.82
C TYR A 107 -0.51 6.09 -8.29
N ASN A 108 -0.09 7.33 -8.53
CA ASN A 108 0.05 7.89 -9.87
C ASN A 108 1.10 7.15 -10.71
N ALA A 109 2.23 6.78 -10.10
CA ALA A 109 3.26 5.98 -10.75
C ALA A 109 2.76 4.57 -11.09
N PHE A 110 2.00 3.96 -10.16
CA PHE A 110 1.38 2.66 -10.33
C PHE A 110 0.36 2.65 -11.48
N ILE A 111 -0.61 3.58 -11.50
CA ILE A 111 -1.64 3.64 -12.56
C ILE A 111 -1.00 3.89 -13.93
N LYS A 112 0.00 4.78 -13.99
CA LYS A 112 0.71 5.12 -15.24
C LYS A 112 1.44 3.90 -15.80
N THR A 113 2.03 3.09 -14.93
CA THR A 113 2.81 1.92 -15.32
C THR A 113 1.93 0.74 -15.72
N LEU A 114 0.78 0.54 -15.04
CA LEU A 114 -0.17 -0.52 -15.39
C LEU A 114 -0.84 -0.30 -16.75
N GLY A 115 -1.11 0.95 -17.13
CA GLY A 115 -1.78 1.29 -18.39
C GLY A 115 -3.29 1.07 -18.36
N GLU A 116 -3.92 1.18 -19.53
CA GLU A 116 -5.38 1.28 -19.66
C GLU A 116 -6.14 -0.05 -19.49
N ASP A 117 -5.43 -1.18 -19.53
CA ASP A 117 -5.99 -2.53 -19.37
C ASP A 117 -6.37 -2.86 -17.92
N TYR A 118 -6.12 -1.95 -16.99
CA TYR A 118 -6.45 -2.10 -15.58
C TYR A 118 -7.50 -1.08 -15.16
N HIS A 119 -8.44 -1.54 -14.34
CA HIS A 119 -9.39 -0.67 -13.65
C HIS A 119 -9.05 -0.66 -12.17
N ILE A 120 -8.90 0.53 -11.61
CA ILE A 120 -8.33 0.70 -10.26
C ILE A 120 -9.35 1.47 -9.43
N ASP A 121 -9.92 0.81 -8.44
CA ASP A 121 -10.74 1.43 -7.41
C ASP A 121 -9.84 1.84 -6.24
N PHE A 122 -10.01 3.06 -5.75
CA PHE A 122 -9.19 3.64 -4.69
C PHE A 122 -10.02 3.83 -3.41
N GLU A 123 -9.55 3.27 -2.30
CA GLU A 123 -10.22 3.31 -1.01
C GLU A 123 -9.26 3.77 0.09
N ILE A 124 -9.80 4.46 1.11
CA ILE A 124 -9.04 4.98 2.25
C ILE A 124 -9.66 4.48 3.54
N TYR A 125 -8.84 3.97 4.47
CA TYR A 125 -9.33 3.44 5.74
C TYR A 125 -8.91 4.24 6.99
N HIS A 126 -8.28 5.40 6.83
CA HIS A 126 -7.94 6.35 7.91
C HIS A 126 -7.13 5.75 9.07
N CYS A 127 -6.23 4.80 8.78
CA CYS A 127 -5.51 3.99 9.77
C CYS A 127 -6.44 3.24 10.76
N ASN A 128 -7.75 3.19 10.49
CA ASN A 128 -8.76 2.55 11.32
C ASN A 128 -8.92 1.10 10.90
N GLU A 129 -8.58 0.20 11.80
CA GLU A 129 -8.54 -1.22 11.49
C GLU A 129 -9.94 -1.84 11.31
N LEU A 130 -10.97 -1.36 11.99
CA LEU A 130 -12.34 -1.82 11.78
C LEU A 130 -12.85 -1.45 10.38
N LEU A 131 -12.54 -0.22 9.94
CA LEU A 131 -12.86 0.22 8.58
C LEU A 131 -12.09 -0.63 7.55
N PHE A 132 -10.79 -0.87 7.78
CA PHE A 132 -9.99 -1.77 6.94
C PHE A 132 -10.62 -3.16 6.81
N LEU A 133 -10.98 -3.80 7.93
CA LEU A 133 -11.63 -5.11 7.94
C LEU A 133 -12.94 -5.09 7.15
N SER A 134 -13.78 -4.07 7.37
CA SER A 134 -15.06 -3.94 6.67
C SER A 134 -14.89 -3.75 5.15
N LEU A 135 -13.89 -2.97 4.72
CA LEU A 135 -13.61 -2.71 3.32
C LEU A 135 -13.09 -3.96 2.62
N ILE A 136 -12.16 -4.70 3.24
CA ILE A 136 -11.66 -5.96 2.69
C ILE A 136 -12.79 -6.99 2.62
N GLU A 137 -13.57 -7.17 3.71
CA GLU A 137 -14.66 -8.15 3.75
C GLU A 137 -15.74 -7.88 2.69
N LYS A 138 -16.17 -6.62 2.57
CA LYS A 138 -17.11 -6.17 1.52
C LYS A 138 -16.62 -6.45 0.11
N ASN A 139 -15.30 -6.45 -0.09
CA ASN A 139 -14.65 -6.54 -1.39
C ASN A 139 -13.97 -7.89 -1.66
N LEU A 140 -14.15 -8.90 -0.80
CA LEU A 140 -13.60 -10.23 -1.01
C LEU A 140 -14.03 -10.80 -2.37
N ASN A 141 -13.06 -11.32 -3.13
CA ASN A 141 -13.23 -11.96 -4.44
C ASN A 141 -13.78 -11.07 -5.57
N LYS A 142 -13.92 -9.76 -5.36
CA LYS A 142 -14.35 -8.78 -6.37
C LYS A 142 -13.21 -8.26 -7.25
N TYR A 143 -11.98 -8.32 -6.75
CA TYR A 143 -10.79 -7.78 -7.43
C TYR A 143 -9.80 -8.88 -7.79
N ASN A 144 -9.05 -8.66 -8.86
CA ASN A 144 -7.93 -9.50 -9.28
C ASN A 144 -6.70 -9.24 -8.41
N TYR A 145 -6.51 -7.99 -7.99
CA TYR A 145 -5.39 -7.57 -7.15
C TYR A 145 -5.86 -6.66 -6.01
N TYR A 146 -5.24 -6.81 -4.85
CA TYR A 146 -5.45 -6.00 -3.66
C TYR A 146 -4.11 -5.37 -3.30
N VAL A 147 -3.95 -4.10 -3.64
CA VAL A 147 -2.78 -3.28 -3.31
C VAL A 147 -3.06 -2.56 -2.00
N ILE A 148 -2.26 -2.81 -0.98
CA ILE A 148 -2.55 -2.38 0.39
C ILE A 148 -1.31 -1.72 1.00
N MET A 149 -1.47 -0.54 1.59
CA MET A 149 -0.48 0.09 2.48
C MET A 149 -0.89 -0.09 3.95
N PRO A 150 -0.38 -1.13 4.66
CA PRO A 150 -0.96 -1.60 5.91
C PRO A 150 -0.41 -0.84 7.13
N HIS A 151 -0.77 0.42 7.27
CA HIS A 151 -0.50 1.22 8.47
C HIS A 151 -1.74 1.35 9.35
N PHE A 152 -1.60 1.04 10.62
CA PHE A 152 -2.70 1.05 11.59
C PHE A 152 -2.31 1.88 12.81
N LYS A 153 -3.28 2.57 13.41
CA LYS A 153 -3.09 3.19 14.72
C LYS A 153 -3.08 2.10 15.78
N GLN A 154 -2.11 2.18 16.69
CA GLN A 154 -2.06 1.40 17.91
C GLN A 154 -2.71 2.23 19.03
N LEU A 155 -3.87 1.81 19.51
CA LEU A 155 -4.65 2.52 20.53
C LEU A 155 -4.67 1.77 21.87
N SER A 156 -4.30 0.47 21.92
CA SER A 156 -4.28 -0.32 23.16
C SER A 156 -3.47 -1.62 23.08
N SER A 157 -3.22 -2.28 24.21
CA SER A 157 -2.61 -3.62 24.26
C SER A 157 -3.48 -4.73 23.65
N GLU A 158 -4.75 -4.47 23.31
CA GLU A 158 -5.61 -5.39 22.55
C GLU A 158 -5.28 -5.46 21.05
N ASP A 159 -4.37 -4.61 20.56
CA ASP A 159 -4.03 -4.48 19.13
C ASP A 159 -3.31 -5.70 18.53
N PHE A 160 -2.73 -6.57 19.37
CA PHE A 160 -2.24 -7.89 18.92
C PHE A 160 -3.36 -8.75 18.35
N ASN A 161 -4.59 -8.63 18.86
CA ASN A 161 -5.73 -9.38 18.32
C ASN A 161 -6.20 -8.82 16.98
N PHE A 162 -6.08 -7.50 16.77
CA PHE A 162 -6.56 -6.88 15.55
C PHE A 162 -5.61 -7.15 14.38
N LYS A 163 -4.29 -6.95 14.54
CA LYS A 163 -3.32 -7.32 13.49
C LYS A 163 -3.45 -8.78 13.08
N ARG A 164 -3.77 -9.67 14.02
CA ARG A 164 -4.11 -11.08 13.74
C ARG A 164 -5.41 -11.23 12.95
N LYS A 165 -6.47 -10.47 13.25
CA LYS A 165 -7.72 -10.45 12.46
C LYS A 165 -7.48 -9.95 11.04
N SER A 166 -6.76 -8.84 10.89
CA SER A 166 -6.39 -8.27 9.58
C SER A 166 -5.57 -9.25 8.76
N LYS A 167 -4.55 -9.87 9.37
CA LYS A 167 -3.81 -10.97 8.73
C LYS A 167 -4.77 -12.06 8.28
N LYS A 168 -5.53 -12.68 9.20
CA LYS A 168 -6.48 -13.78 8.88
C LYS A 168 -7.47 -13.43 7.77
N LEU A 169 -7.93 -12.19 7.70
CA LEU A 169 -8.84 -11.74 6.65
C LEU A 169 -8.14 -11.70 5.29
N LEU A 170 -6.93 -11.15 5.24
CA LEU A 170 -6.11 -11.16 4.03
C LEU A 170 -5.72 -12.58 3.59
N GLU A 171 -5.60 -13.53 4.51
CA GLU A 171 -5.37 -14.95 4.17
C GLU A 171 -6.54 -15.61 3.43
N LYS A 172 -7.74 -15.00 3.43
CA LYS A 172 -8.87 -15.45 2.60
C LYS A 172 -8.73 -15.03 1.13
N ILE A 173 -7.81 -14.10 0.82
CA ILE A 173 -7.50 -13.67 -0.55
C ILE A 173 -6.38 -14.58 -1.10
N PRO A 174 -6.46 -15.04 -2.37
CA PRO A 174 -5.36 -15.77 -2.98
C PRO A 174 -4.04 -15.00 -2.87
N ARG A 175 -2.96 -15.67 -2.43
CA ARG A 175 -1.65 -15.02 -2.21
C ARG A 175 -1.16 -14.25 -3.43
N SER A 176 -1.33 -14.84 -4.61
CA SER A 176 -0.97 -14.25 -5.90
C SER A 176 -1.66 -12.92 -6.21
N ASN A 177 -2.70 -12.55 -5.47
CA ASN A 177 -3.51 -11.37 -5.67
C ASN A 177 -3.21 -10.27 -4.63
N ILE A 178 -2.34 -10.52 -3.65
CA ILE A 178 -2.01 -9.57 -2.58
C ILE A 178 -0.71 -8.85 -2.92
N ILE A 179 -0.78 -7.52 -2.84
CA ILE A 179 0.38 -6.62 -2.96
C ILE A 179 0.41 -5.75 -1.70
N LEU A 180 1.47 -5.90 -0.91
CA LEU A 180 1.72 -5.05 0.25
C LEU A 180 2.77 -4.00 -0.11
N LEU A 181 2.48 -2.75 0.21
CA LEU A 181 3.34 -1.62 -0.05
C LEU A 181 3.71 -0.92 1.26
N ASP A 182 4.88 -0.27 1.26
CA ASP A 182 5.37 0.67 2.26
C ASP A 182 5.78 0.00 3.59
N ASN A 183 4.95 -0.88 4.13
CA ASN A 183 5.16 -1.54 5.41
C ASN A 183 5.05 -3.08 5.30
N ASN A 184 6.06 -3.80 5.81
CA ASN A 184 6.14 -5.27 5.82
C ASN A 184 5.67 -5.92 7.13
N ASP A 185 5.09 -5.14 8.05
CA ASP A 185 4.74 -5.61 9.39
C ASP A 185 3.69 -6.72 9.43
N MET A 186 2.93 -6.91 8.35
CA MET A 186 1.87 -7.91 8.31
C MET A 186 2.37 -9.35 8.29
N ASN A 187 3.63 -9.59 7.89
CA ASN A 187 4.27 -10.91 7.86
C ASN A 187 3.36 -11.98 7.22
N ILE A 188 2.86 -11.70 6.02
CA ILE A 188 2.04 -12.65 5.26
C ILE A 188 2.96 -13.56 4.46
N ASP A 189 2.85 -14.88 4.68
CA ASP A 189 3.66 -15.87 3.99
C ASP A 189 3.08 -16.26 2.61
N GLY A 190 3.97 -16.70 1.72
CA GLY A 190 3.64 -17.24 0.41
C GLY A 190 3.91 -16.28 -0.75
N ASP A 191 3.37 -16.61 -1.93
CA ASP A 191 3.62 -15.91 -3.20
C ASP A 191 2.85 -14.59 -3.31
N ILE A 192 3.16 -13.65 -2.42
CA ILE A 192 2.67 -12.25 -2.46
C ILE A 192 3.71 -11.34 -3.12
N ILE A 193 3.30 -10.13 -3.47
CA ILE A 193 4.23 -9.02 -3.75
C ILE A 193 4.33 -8.18 -2.47
N GLU A 194 5.54 -7.90 -2.01
CA GLU A 194 5.78 -7.02 -0.88
C GLU A 194 6.90 -6.04 -1.23
N ILE A 195 6.58 -4.75 -1.30
CA ILE A 195 7.56 -3.68 -1.54
C ILE A 195 7.56 -2.79 -0.31
N PHE A 196 8.67 -2.77 0.43
CA PHE A 196 8.65 -2.26 1.80
C PHE A 196 9.84 -1.35 2.11
N GLN A 197 9.67 -0.52 3.13
CA GLN A 197 10.76 0.21 3.78
C GLN A 197 11.23 -0.53 5.03
N ASP A 198 12.51 -0.42 5.35
CA ASP A 198 13.08 -0.90 6.60
C ASP A 198 13.33 0.29 7.53
N PHE A 199 12.24 0.85 8.07
CA PHE A 199 12.23 2.13 8.79
C PHE A 199 13.34 2.30 9.85
N GLU A 200 13.76 1.22 10.52
CA GLU A 200 14.84 1.27 11.53
C GLU A 200 16.21 1.36 10.89
N ASN A 201 16.53 0.46 9.95
CA ASN A 201 17.83 0.47 9.31
C ASN A 201 17.97 1.58 8.25
N ASP A 202 16.87 2.05 7.66
CA ASP A 202 16.88 3.07 6.62
C ASP A 202 17.37 4.41 7.17
N ILE A 203 16.84 4.90 8.29
CA ILE A 203 17.36 6.11 8.93
C ILE A 203 18.81 5.93 9.37
N PHE A 204 19.15 4.79 9.99
CA PHE A 204 20.50 4.52 10.48
C PHE A 204 21.53 4.57 9.33
N ASN A 205 21.29 3.82 8.26
CA ASN A 205 22.20 3.74 7.12
C ASN A 205 22.28 5.09 6.40
N THR A 206 21.15 5.76 6.23
CA THR A 206 21.09 7.03 5.50
C THR A 206 21.82 8.16 6.21
N LEU A 207 21.71 8.24 7.54
CA LEU A 207 22.49 9.18 8.34
C LEU A 207 23.98 8.81 8.36
N THR A 208 24.31 7.53 8.32
CA THR A 208 25.69 7.04 8.18
C THR A 208 26.31 7.46 6.84
N ASP A 209 25.58 7.28 5.74
CA ASP A 209 25.99 7.72 4.40
C ASP A 209 26.13 9.25 4.32
N GLY A 210 25.32 9.97 5.10
CA GLY A 210 25.32 11.43 5.24
C GLY A 210 26.23 11.99 6.35
N LEU A 211 27.10 11.16 6.95
CA LEU A 211 27.85 11.56 8.14
C LEU A 211 28.76 12.77 7.88
N ASN A 212 29.33 12.88 6.68
CA ASN A 212 30.24 13.98 6.34
C ASN A 212 29.54 15.34 6.33
N GLU A 213 28.26 15.36 6.00
CA GLU A 213 27.41 16.54 5.97
C GLU A 213 27.01 16.95 7.39
N ILE A 214 26.74 15.98 8.26
CA ILE A 214 26.16 16.26 9.58
C ILE A 214 27.16 16.28 10.74
N LYS A 215 28.43 15.86 10.53
CA LYS A 215 29.44 15.74 11.60
C LYS A 215 29.78 17.04 12.35
N ASN A 216 29.48 18.21 11.77
CA ASN A 216 29.76 19.50 12.41
C ASN A 216 28.67 19.90 13.41
N TYR A 217 27.47 19.30 13.35
CA TYR A 217 26.42 19.52 14.32
C TYR A 217 26.74 18.78 15.62
N LYS A 218 26.43 19.40 16.76
CA LYS A 218 26.76 18.88 18.09
C LYS A 218 25.63 18.05 18.67
N ARG A 219 24.39 18.45 18.41
CA ARG A 219 23.19 17.79 18.93
C ARG A 219 22.17 17.56 17.83
N LEU A 220 21.65 16.34 17.76
CA LEU A 220 20.61 15.94 16.80
C LEU A 220 19.26 15.88 17.51
N ASN A 221 18.25 16.53 16.96
CA ASN A 221 16.91 16.58 17.52
C ASN A 221 15.95 15.90 16.53
N LEU A 222 15.39 14.76 16.92
CA LEU A 222 14.40 14.05 16.11
C LEU A 222 12.99 14.43 16.58
N ILE A 223 12.16 14.91 15.66
CA ILE A 223 10.79 15.32 15.94
C ILE A 223 9.84 14.20 15.53
N ILE A 224 9.19 13.58 16.51
CA ILE A 224 8.23 12.49 16.31
C ILE A 224 6.95 12.75 17.09
N THR A 225 5.92 13.13 16.36
CA THR A 225 4.55 13.24 16.88
C THR A 225 3.90 11.85 16.96
N GLU A 226 3.14 11.58 18.03
CA GLU A 226 2.37 10.33 18.17
C GLU A 226 3.20 9.01 18.07
N ALA A 227 4.46 8.98 18.53
CA ALA A 227 5.34 7.81 18.44
C ALA A 227 4.72 6.51 19.00
N ASP A 228 3.94 6.60 20.08
CA ASP A 228 3.26 5.46 20.69
C ASP A 228 2.04 4.97 19.88
N THR A 229 1.51 5.83 19.01
CA THR A 229 0.34 5.51 18.18
C THR A 229 0.72 4.78 16.91
N PHE A 230 1.94 4.99 16.39
CA PHE A 230 2.35 4.41 15.11
C PHE A 230 3.65 3.60 15.22
N PRO A 231 3.58 2.26 15.05
CA PRO A 231 4.74 1.38 15.22
C PRO A 231 5.96 1.72 14.37
N TYR A 232 5.75 2.24 13.15
CA TYR A 232 6.87 2.59 12.26
C TYR A 232 7.67 3.79 12.79
N LEU A 233 7.05 4.72 13.53
CA LEU A 233 7.74 5.84 14.17
C LEU A 233 8.66 5.37 15.30
N GLN A 234 8.28 4.31 16.01
CA GLN A 234 9.15 3.68 17.01
C GLN A 234 10.39 3.04 16.36
N LYS A 235 10.24 2.45 15.18
CA LYS A 235 11.36 1.90 14.41
C LYS A 235 12.32 3.01 13.96
N ILE A 236 11.79 4.12 13.45
CA ILE A 236 12.58 5.31 13.11
C ILE A 236 13.37 5.81 14.33
N SER A 237 12.69 5.96 15.47
CA SER A 237 13.32 6.37 16.74
C SER A 237 14.47 5.43 17.15
N LYS A 238 14.27 4.11 17.08
CA LYS A 238 15.31 3.12 17.38
C LYS A 238 16.53 3.26 16.46
N GLY A 239 16.29 3.38 15.15
CA GLY A 239 17.34 3.55 14.16
C GLY A 239 18.16 4.82 14.38
N PHE A 240 17.47 5.92 14.69
CA PHE A 240 18.10 7.19 15.06
C PHE A 240 18.94 7.09 16.34
N ILE A 241 18.38 6.54 17.43
CA ILE A 241 19.10 6.36 18.70
C ILE A 241 20.35 5.51 18.48
N LYS A 242 20.24 4.43 17.70
CA LYS A 242 21.36 3.56 17.35
C LYS A 242 22.46 4.35 16.64
N PHE A 243 22.10 5.18 15.65
CA PHE A 243 23.03 6.02 14.92
C PHE A 243 23.73 7.01 15.87
N CYS A 244 22.98 7.76 16.68
CA CYS A 244 23.55 8.75 17.59
C CYS A 244 24.51 8.11 18.61
N ASN A 245 24.18 6.94 19.14
CA ASN A 245 25.06 6.21 20.05
C ASN A 245 26.35 5.73 19.37
N GLU A 246 26.26 5.23 18.13
CA GLU A 246 27.41 4.72 17.37
C GLU A 246 28.41 5.84 17.02
N PHE A 247 27.91 7.00 16.62
CA PHE A 247 28.75 8.15 16.24
C PHE A 247 28.93 9.19 17.36
N SER A 248 28.46 8.88 18.58
CA SER A 248 28.61 9.73 19.78
C SER A 248 28.03 11.14 19.66
N PHE A 249 26.88 11.29 18.99
CA PHE A 249 26.13 12.55 18.99
C PHE A 249 25.31 12.72 20.27
N ASP A 250 25.27 13.94 20.81
CA ASP A 250 24.20 14.32 21.73
C ASP A 250 22.87 14.31 20.97
N PHE A 251 21.78 13.90 21.61
CA PHE A 251 20.49 13.87 20.93
C PHE A 251 19.29 14.07 21.84
N LYS A 252 18.19 14.53 21.23
CA LYS A 252 16.87 14.60 21.84
C LYS A 252 15.82 14.05 20.88
N ILE A 253 14.79 13.45 21.46
CA ILE A 253 13.55 13.13 20.75
C ILE A 253 12.48 14.04 21.33
N LEU A 254 11.85 14.83 20.47
CA LEU A 254 10.81 15.79 20.83
C LEU A 254 9.49 15.35 20.19
N ASN A 255 8.38 15.59 20.88
CA ASN A 255 7.07 15.20 20.40
C ASN A 255 6.46 16.18 19.40
N GLN A 256 6.96 17.42 19.35
CA GLN A 256 6.50 18.49 18.47
C GLN A 256 7.55 19.62 18.47
N ILE A 257 7.42 20.53 17.51
CA ILE A 257 8.02 21.87 17.54
C ILE A 257 6.93 22.88 17.93
N ASP A 258 7.21 23.70 18.93
CA ASP A 258 6.34 24.80 19.36
C ASP A 258 7.12 26.08 19.64
N GLU A 259 6.41 27.18 19.93
CA GLU A 259 6.99 28.51 20.18
C GLU A 259 8.05 28.55 21.29
N ASN A 260 8.04 27.58 22.21
CA ASN A 260 8.99 27.50 23.32
C ASN A 260 10.19 26.61 23.00
N THR A 261 10.26 26.06 21.78
CA THR A 261 11.35 25.19 21.37
C THR A 261 12.65 25.98 21.25
N ASN A 262 13.63 25.61 22.08
CA ASN A 262 14.92 26.29 22.12
C ASN A 262 15.82 25.87 20.95
N LEU A 263 16.07 26.79 20.03
CA LEU A 263 17.01 26.63 18.92
C LEU A 263 18.41 27.06 19.34
N ASN A 264 19.42 26.19 19.16
CA ASN A 264 20.81 26.51 19.50
C ASN A 264 21.71 26.36 18.29
N SER A 265 22.81 27.11 18.28
CA SER A 265 23.86 26.94 17.28
C SER A 265 24.41 25.52 17.34
N TRP A 266 24.61 24.93 16.16
CA TRP A 266 25.06 23.56 15.93
C TRP A 266 24.04 22.47 16.29
N ASP A 267 22.76 22.81 16.42
CA ASP A 267 21.67 21.83 16.40
C ASP A 267 21.39 21.37 14.97
N LEU A 268 21.07 20.09 14.80
CA LEU A 268 20.47 19.52 13.60
C LEU A 268 19.09 18.99 13.96
N PHE A 269 18.06 19.40 13.21
CA PHE A 269 16.68 18.93 13.39
C PHE A 269 16.31 17.93 12.29
N ILE A 270 15.82 16.76 12.67
CA ILE A 270 15.25 15.76 11.77
C ILE A 270 13.74 15.76 11.99
N VAL A 271 12.98 16.23 11.00
CA VAL A 271 11.55 16.52 11.14
C VAL A 271 10.71 15.56 10.31
N ILE A 272 9.76 14.87 10.96
CA ILE A 272 8.89 13.90 10.26
C ILE A 272 7.71 14.57 9.57
N GLU A 273 7.03 15.49 10.26
CA GLU A 273 5.80 16.10 9.78
C GLU A 273 6.03 17.50 9.19
N ASP A 274 5.28 17.84 8.14
CA ASP A 274 5.46 19.13 7.44
C ASP A 274 5.02 20.31 8.31
N GLU A 275 4.10 20.11 9.25
CA GLU A 275 3.64 21.15 10.19
C GLU A 275 4.77 21.58 11.13
N ASP A 276 5.47 20.62 11.75
CA ASP A 276 6.66 20.91 12.57
C ASP A 276 7.78 21.58 11.77
N LEU A 277 7.93 21.23 10.49
CA LEU A 277 8.92 21.85 9.63
C LEU A 277 8.60 23.32 9.41
N VAL A 278 7.34 23.65 9.14
CA VAL A 278 6.89 25.04 8.98
C VAL A 278 7.12 25.81 10.28
N THR A 279 6.66 25.28 11.42
CA THR A 279 6.87 25.93 12.73
C THR A 279 8.35 26.15 13.03
N LEU A 280 9.22 25.18 12.72
CA LEU A 280 10.66 25.33 12.90
C LEU A 280 11.25 26.46 12.03
N LEU A 281 10.83 26.55 10.77
CA LEU A 281 11.29 27.60 9.85
C LEU A 281 10.79 28.99 10.27
N ASP A 282 9.57 29.07 10.79
CA ASP A 282 9.01 30.32 11.33
C ASP A 282 9.83 30.77 12.55
N LEU A 283 10.13 29.88 13.49
CA LEU A 283 10.98 30.20 14.65
C LEU A 283 12.40 30.61 14.24
N LEU A 284 12.96 30.01 13.20
CA LEU A 284 14.26 30.40 12.66
C LEU A 284 14.24 31.81 12.06
N SER A 285 13.12 32.22 11.46
CA SER A 285 13.00 33.54 10.84
C SER A 285 13.15 34.69 11.85
N ASP A 286 12.82 34.43 13.12
CA ASP A 286 12.97 35.37 14.24
C ASP A 286 14.39 35.39 14.85
N LYS A 287 15.27 34.45 14.48
CA LYS A 287 16.61 34.25 15.09
C LYS A 287 17.73 34.57 14.10
N LYS A 288 18.14 35.84 14.03
CA LYS A 288 19.16 36.34 13.09
C LYS A 288 20.55 35.70 13.25
N GLU A 289 20.85 35.18 14.44
CA GLU A 289 22.11 34.52 14.77
C GLU A 289 22.18 33.06 14.27
N LEU A 290 21.04 32.48 13.88
CA LEU A 290 20.95 31.11 13.36
C LEU A 290 20.75 31.16 11.84
N VAL A 291 21.61 30.44 11.14
CA VAL A 291 21.62 30.35 9.68
C VAL A 291 21.49 28.89 9.29
N LEU A 292 20.38 28.60 8.63
CA LEU A 292 20.06 27.28 8.09
C LEU A 292 21.20 26.76 7.20
N GLY A 293 21.60 25.51 7.41
CA GLY A 293 22.69 24.83 6.70
C GLY A 293 24.09 25.33 7.02
N LYS A 294 24.26 26.21 8.02
CA LYS A 294 25.57 26.66 8.49
C LYS A 294 25.80 26.32 9.95
N ASN A 295 25.01 26.94 10.81
CA ASN A 295 25.09 26.74 12.26
C ASN A 295 23.74 26.29 12.82
N LEU A 296 22.80 25.87 11.99
CA LEU A 296 21.65 25.06 12.35
C LEU A 296 21.22 24.26 11.13
N GLY A 297 21.06 22.95 11.30
CA GLY A 297 20.73 22.04 10.21
C GLY A 297 19.28 21.58 10.27
N VAL A 298 18.69 21.29 9.11
CA VAL A 298 17.36 20.67 9.01
C VAL A 298 17.38 19.57 7.96
N ILE A 299 16.91 18.39 8.33
CA ILE A 299 16.56 17.29 7.44
C ILE A 299 15.08 17.00 7.63
N SER A 300 14.30 16.90 6.55
CA SER A 300 12.88 16.52 6.62
C SER A 300 12.64 15.13 6.04
N TYR A 301 11.68 14.38 6.58
CA TYR A 301 11.25 13.11 6.00
C TYR A 301 10.38 13.32 4.77
N ASN A 302 10.54 12.44 3.78
CA ASN A 302 9.76 12.36 2.55
C ASN A 302 9.86 13.62 1.68
N GLU A 303 10.31 13.42 0.44
CA GLU A 303 10.41 14.49 -0.55
C GLU A 303 9.03 15.08 -0.88
N THR A 304 8.96 16.41 -0.93
CA THR A 304 7.79 17.13 -1.45
C THR A 304 8.25 18.32 -2.32
N PRO A 305 7.43 18.78 -3.29
CA PRO A 305 7.80 19.92 -4.13
C PRO A 305 8.16 21.18 -3.32
N PHE A 306 7.46 21.42 -2.20
CA PHE A 306 7.73 22.56 -1.32
C PHE A 306 9.11 22.49 -0.66
N LYS A 307 9.51 21.33 -0.12
CA LYS A 307 10.84 21.14 0.48
C LYS A 307 11.97 21.37 -0.52
N ARG A 308 11.75 21.01 -1.79
CA ARG A 308 12.69 21.31 -2.88
C ARG A 308 12.81 22.79 -3.17
N LEU A 309 11.69 23.52 -3.20
CA LEU A 309 11.69 24.98 -3.43
C LEU A 309 12.37 25.74 -2.29
N LEU A 310 12.25 25.24 -1.06
CA LEU A 310 12.94 25.79 0.12
C LEU A 310 14.36 25.26 0.31
N ASP A 311 14.82 24.37 -0.58
CA ASP A 311 16.15 23.77 -0.53
C ASP A 311 16.44 23.02 0.80
N ILE A 312 15.43 22.34 1.33
CA ILE A 312 15.50 21.53 2.55
C ILE A 312 15.93 20.11 2.22
N ALA A 313 17.03 19.65 2.80
CA ALA A 313 17.54 18.30 2.69
C ALA A 313 16.49 17.30 3.20
N VAL A 314 16.38 16.16 2.52
CA VAL A 314 15.38 15.15 2.90
C VAL A 314 15.95 13.75 2.98
N ILE A 315 15.40 12.96 3.90
CA ILE A 315 15.52 11.51 3.86
C ILE A 315 14.21 10.93 3.36
N SER A 316 14.26 10.21 2.26
CA SER A 316 13.05 9.78 1.55
C SER A 316 13.24 8.42 0.92
N THR A 317 12.17 7.63 0.95
CA THR A 317 12.02 6.52 0.02
C THR A 317 11.69 7.04 -1.38
N ASP A 318 12.00 6.25 -2.41
CA ASP A 318 11.57 6.54 -3.78
C ASP A 318 10.13 6.04 -3.98
N PHE A 319 9.16 6.89 -3.66
CA PHE A 319 7.72 6.57 -3.75
C PHE A 319 7.28 6.27 -5.19
N LYS A 320 7.85 6.99 -6.16
CA LYS A 320 7.57 6.74 -7.57
C LYS A 320 8.04 5.33 -7.96
N HIS A 321 9.28 4.98 -7.61
CA HIS A 321 9.83 3.65 -7.87
C HIS A 321 9.03 2.54 -7.19
N MET A 322 8.52 2.77 -5.97
CA MET A 322 7.64 1.82 -5.28
C MET A 322 6.40 1.48 -6.11
N GLY A 323 5.73 2.50 -6.66
CA GLY A 323 4.55 2.33 -7.51
C GLY A 323 4.87 1.64 -8.84
N GLU A 324 5.96 2.06 -9.50
CA GLU A 324 6.43 1.45 -10.76
C GLU A 324 6.78 -0.03 -10.55
N THR A 325 7.48 -0.35 -9.47
CA THR A 325 7.89 -1.73 -9.15
C THR A 325 6.68 -2.62 -8.89
N ALA A 326 5.68 -2.15 -8.14
CA ALA A 326 4.46 -2.93 -7.90
C ALA A 326 3.69 -3.23 -9.19
N ALA A 327 3.51 -2.21 -10.03
CA ALA A 327 2.85 -2.37 -11.32
C ALA A 327 3.65 -3.33 -12.23
N HIS A 328 4.97 -3.18 -12.29
CA HIS A 328 5.84 -4.05 -13.07
C HIS A 328 5.75 -5.51 -12.62
N MET A 329 5.74 -5.78 -11.31
CA MET A 329 5.59 -7.13 -10.77
C MET A 329 4.22 -7.74 -11.08
N ILE A 330 3.15 -6.92 -11.09
CA ILE A 330 1.82 -7.36 -11.54
C ILE A 330 1.85 -7.76 -13.02
N LEU A 331 2.34 -6.88 -13.90
CA LEU A 331 2.38 -7.08 -15.35
C LEU A 331 3.18 -8.33 -15.74
N ASN A 332 4.33 -8.53 -15.10
CA ASN A 332 5.25 -9.63 -15.40
C ASN A 332 4.98 -10.88 -14.54
N LYS A 333 3.91 -10.89 -13.76
CA LYS A 333 3.53 -12.00 -12.87
C LYS A 333 4.66 -12.41 -11.89
N LEU A 334 5.50 -11.45 -11.50
CA LEU A 334 6.59 -11.64 -10.55
C LEU A 334 6.06 -11.60 -9.11
N ARG A 335 6.69 -12.33 -8.21
CA ARG A 335 6.33 -12.41 -6.78
C ARG A 335 7.61 -12.34 -5.94
N GLY A 336 7.46 -11.95 -4.68
CA GLY A 336 8.58 -11.82 -3.75
C GLY A 336 8.59 -10.50 -2.99
N LYS A 337 9.65 -10.33 -2.20
CA LYS A 337 9.86 -9.18 -1.33
C LYS A 337 10.98 -8.30 -1.90
N ILE A 338 10.72 -7.01 -2.04
CA ILE A 338 11.69 -6.02 -2.53
C ILE A 338 11.76 -4.89 -1.52
N LYS A 339 12.95 -4.63 -0.97
CA LYS A 339 13.19 -3.42 -0.19
C LYS A 339 13.23 -2.23 -1.14
N ASN A 340 12.41 -1.22 -0.90
CA ASN A 340 12.40 -0.01 -1.72
C ASN A 340 13.63 0.86 -1.42
N PRO A 341 14.22 1.56 -2.41
CA PRO A 341 15.31 2.48 -2.16
C PRO A 341 14.92 3.57 -1.16
N PHE A 342 15.87 3.92 -0.28
CA PHE A 342 15.74 4.98 0.71
C PHE A 342 17.07 5.73 0.78
N THR A 343 17.03 7.06 0.67
CA THR A 343 18.24 7.88 0.47
C THR A 343 18.16 9.24 1.14
N LEU A 344 19.33 9.85 1.40
CA LEU A 344 19.49 11.25 1.76
C LEU A 344 19.66 12.09 0.48
N ILE A 345 18.74 13.00 0.25
CA ILE A 345 18.85 14.03 -0.80
C ILE A 345 19.42 15.29 -0.14
N LYS A 346 20.71 15.53 -0.38
CA LYS A 346 21.48 16.66 0.17
C LYS A 346 21.01 17.97 -0.46
N ARG A 347 20.89 19.02 0.36
CA ARG A 347 20.51 20.39 -0.01
C ARG A 347 21.14 21.39 0.95
N ASN A 348 20.93 22.68 0.72
CA ASN A 348 21.56 23.76 1.50
C ASN A 348 21.08 23.88 2.96
N SER A 349 20.17 23.04 3.45
CA SER A 349 19.76 23.05 4.85
C SER A 349 20.63 22.22 5.80
N ILE A 350 21.67 21.52 5.31
CA ILE A 350 22.63 20.78 6.14
C ILE A 350 24.08 21.06 5.78
#